data_AF-A0A922D2H6-F1
#
_entry.id   AF-A0A922D2H6-F1
#
_cell.length_a   1.000
_cell.length_b   1.000
_cell.length_c   1.000
_cell.angle_alpha   90.00
_cell.angle_beta   90.00
_cell.angle_gamma   90.00
#
_symmetry.space_group_name_H-M   'P 1'
#
loop_
_entity.id
_entity.type
_entity.pdbx_description
1 polymer ?
#
loop_
_entity_poly.entity_id
_entity_poly.type
_entity_poly.pdbx_seq_one_letter_code
_entity_poly.pdbx_strand_id
1 'polypeptide(L)'
;MALKAMLFLLTTFLVVSTGVSSNDEELTTKAVDIKVPVAAQAPPAEAPVHAPPVKAPPYAPPAEAPAHAPPVMPPSNAPPLKAPTYAPPPKATAPVPPLQPPAPAPVLPPAVRSKKDCIPLCDQRCQLHSRKRTCTRACMTCCDRCKCVPPGTFGNREKCGKCYTDMTTHGNRYKCP
;
A
#
# COMPACT_ATOMS: atom_id res chain seq x y z
N MET A 1 -39.19 -2.46 -44.87
CA MET A 1 -39.03 -1.88 -43.51
C MET A 1 -39.25 -2.89 -42.38
N ALA A 2 -40.23 -3.81 -42.48
CA ALA A 2 -40.55 -4.77 -41.40
C ALA A 2 -39.43 -5.78 -41.05
N LEU A 3 -38.66 -6.27 -42.02
CA LEU A 3 -37.56 -7.23 -41.79
C LEU A 3 -36.43 -6.62 -40.95
N LYS A 4 -36.11 -5.34 -41.17
CA LYS A 4 -35.09 -4.61 -40.39
C LYS A 4 -35.54 -4.46 -38.93
N ALA A 5 -36.81 -4.13 -38.70
CA ALA A 5 -37.38 -4.00 -37.35
C ALA A 5 -37.37 -5.33 -36.57
N MET A 6 -37.67 -6.46 -37.23
CA MET A 6 -37.61 -7.79 -36.61
C MET A 6 -36.19 -8.20 -36.23
N LEU A 7 -35.19 -7.85 -37.05
CA LEU A 7 -33.77 -8.06 -36.73
C LEU A 7 -33.30 -7.23 -35.52
N PHE A 8 -33.77 -5.98 -35.38
CA PHE A 8 -33.47 -5.15 -34.22
C PHE A 8 -34.13 -5.67 -32.93
N LEU A 9 -35.35 -6.20 -33.02
CA LEU A 9 -36.02 -6.81 -31.87
C LEU A 9 -35.37 -8.13 -31.44
N LEU A 10 -34.96 -8.99 -32.38
CA LEU A 10 -34.27 -10.24 -32.05
C LEU A 10 -32.88 -10.01 -31.42
N THR A 11 -32.13 -9.04 -31.93
CA THR A 11 -30.78 -8.72 -31.39
C THR A 11 -30.84 -8.11 -30.00
N THR A 12 -31.81 -7.24 -29.73
CA THR A 12 -32.03 -6.68 -28.38
C THR A 12 -32.48 -7.75 -27.39
N PHE A 13 -33.36 -8.66 -27.81
CA PHE A 13 -33.82 -9.76 -26.96
C PHE A 13 -32.66 -10.70 -26.56
N LEU A 14 -31.78 -11.08 -27.50
CA LEU A 14 -30.63 -11.95 -27.21
C LEU A 14 -29.61 -11.30 -26.27
N VAL A 15 -29.39 -9.98 -26.36
CA VAL A 15 -28.48 -9.25 -25.44
C VAL A 15 -29.08 -9.19 -24.02
N VAL A 16 -30.41 -9.07 -23.89
CA VAL A 16 -31.08 -9.10 -22.58
C VAL A 16 -31.07 -10.51 -21.99
N SER A 17 -31.34 -11.55 -22.78
CA SER A 17 -31.32 -12.95 -22.32
C SER A 17 -29.93 -13.42 -21.91
N THR A 18 -28.86 -12.96 -22.58
CA THR A 18 -27.48 -13.30 -22.19
C THR A 18 -26.98 -12.53 -20.97
N GLY A 19 -27.64 -11.44 -20.58
CA GLY A 19 -27.39 -10.71 -19.34
C GLY A 19 -27.95 -11.37 -18.07
N VAL A 20 -28.81 -12.39 -18.21
CA VAL A 20 -29.41 -13.15 -17.10
C VAL A 20 -28.92 -14.61 -17.14
N SER A 21 -27.60 -14.80 -17.16
CA SER A 21 -27.01 -16.12 -16.97
C SER A 21 -25.73 -16.03 -16.15
N SER A 22 -25.89 -15.99 -14.83
CA SER A 22 -24.92 -16.54 -13.89
C SER A 22 -25.60 -16.92 -12.57
N ASN A 23 -25.49 -18.22 -12.27
CA ASN A 23 -25.76 -18.95 -11.03
C ASN A 23 -27.20 -19.45 -10.83
N ASP A 24 -27.48 -20.70 -11.23
CA ASP A 24 -28.00 -21.77 -10.35
C ASP A 24 -28.01 -23.13 -11.10
N GLU A 25 -28.11 -24.23 -10.33
CA GLU A 25 -27.83 -25.67 -10.63
C GLU A 25 -26.38 -26.08 -10.31
N GLU A 26 -26.07 -26.88 -9.28
CA GLU A 26 -26.77 -28.09 -8.82
C GLU A 26 -26.63 -28.26 -7.29
N LEU A 27 -27.70 -27.99 -6.54
CA LEU A 27 -27.96 -28.56 -5.21
C LEU A 27 -29.15 -29.50 -5.38
N THR A 28 -28.87 -30.78 -5.60
CA THR A 28 -29.87 -31.83 -5.49
C THR A 28 -29.45 -32.83 -4.42
N THR A 29 -30.23 -32.78 -3.34
CA THR A 29 -30.66 -33.96 -2.60
C THR A 29 -29.62 -34.59 -1.67
N LYS A 30 -29.72 -34.20 -0.39
CA LYS A 30 -30.12 -35.15 0.66
C LYS A 30 -30.58 -34.41 1.91
N ALA A 31 -31.90 -34.45 2.11
CA ALA A 31 -32.54 -34.29 3.39
C ALA A 31 -32.07 -35.41 4.34
N VAL A 32 -31.62 -35.05 5.54
CA VAL A 32 -31.69 -35.90 6.72
C VAL A 32 -32.21 -35.03 7.85
N ASP A 33 -33.49 -35.24 8.13
CA ASP A 33 -34.18 -34.93 9.36
C ASP A 33 -33.35 -35.25 10.61
N ILE A 34 -33.04 -34.23 11.42
CA ILE A 34 -32.87 -34.41 12.87
C ILE A 34 -33.57 -33.26 13.59
N LYS A 35 -34.88 -33.46 13.77
CA LYS A 35 -35.60 -33.39 15.05
C LYS A 35 -35.23 -32.23 15.99
N VAL A 36 -36.01 -31.16 15.89
CA VAL A 36 -36.32 -30.27 17.04
C VAL A 36 -37.35 -31.02 17.90
N PRO A 37 -37.24 -30.99 19.25
CA PRO A 37 -38.18 -30.13 19.97
C PRO A 37 -37.60 -29.42 21.21
N VAL A 38 -37.97 -28.14 21.31
CA VAL A 38 -38.55 -27.48 22.50
C VAL A 38 -37.68 -27.32 23.75
N ALA A 39 -37.42 -26.06 24.11
CA ALA A 39 -37.97 -25.48 25.34
C ALA A 39 -37.76 -23.96 25.36
N ALA A 40 -38.86 -23.24 25.51
CA ALA A 40 -38.89 -21.85 25.88
C ALA A 40 -38.37 -21.67 27.31
N GLN A 41 -37.52 -20.67 27.53
CA GLN A 41 -37.36 -19.99 28.82
C GLN A 41 -36.70 -18.62 28.59
N ALA A 42 -37.48 -17.57 28.81
CA ALA A 42 -37.01 -16.20 29.05
C ALA A 42 -36.49 -16.10 30.52
N PRO A 43 -35.77 -15.03 30.89
CA PRO A 43 -34.60 -15.09 31.79
C PRO A 43 -34.94 -14.84 33.26
N PRO A 44 -34.00 -15.09 34.19
CA PRO A 44 -33.82 -14.24 35.35
C PRO A 44 -32.65 -13.28 35.14
N ALA A 45 -32.87 -12.03 35.53
CA ALA A 45 -31.84 -11.02 35.69
C ALA A 45 -31.00 -11.33 36.95
N GLU A 46 -29.68 -11.31 36.84
CA GLU A 46 -28.80 -11.10 37.99
C GLU A 46 -27.49 -10.45 37.54
N ALA A 47 -27.15 -9.34 38.19
CA ALA A 47 -25.92 -8.59 37.97
C ALA A 47 -24.84 -9.07 38.94
N PRO A 48 -23.55 -9.10 38.55
CA PRO A 48 -22.46 -8.98 39.49
C PRO A 48 -21.82 -7.60 39.38
N VAL A 49 -22.07 -6.82 40.43
CA VAL A 49 -21.35 -5.61 40.84
C VAL A 49 -20.02 -5.99 41.51
N HIS A 50 -18.93 -5.32 41.09
CA HIS A 50 -17.69 -4.99 41.85
C HIS A 50 -16.78 -6.16 42.33
N ALA A 51 -15.44 -6.12 42.36
CA ALA A 51 -14.30 -5.19 42.17
C ALA A 51 -13.01 -6.09 42.24
N PRO A 52 -11.71 -5.66 42.28
CA PRO A 52 -11.08 -4.33 42.35
C PRO A 52 -9.98 -4.09 41.26
N PRO A 53 -9.29 -2.92 41.24
CA PRO A 53 -8.44 -2.51 40.13
C PRO A 53 -7.02 -3.09 40.24
N VAL A 54 -6.51 -3.65 39.15
CA VAL A 54 -5.08 -3.96 39.04
C VAL A 54 -4.28 -2.67 38.82
N LYS A 55 -3.36 -2.42 39.75
CA LYS A 55 -2.49 -1.26 39.89
C LYS A 55 -1.77 -0.89 38.58
N ALA A 56 -1.74 0.41 38.29
CA ALA A 56 -0.76 1.00 37.38
C ALA A 56 0.64 1.00 38.02
N PRO A 57 1.72 0.69 37.29
CA PRO A 57 3.05 1.04 37.74
C PRO A 57 3.30 2.56 37.58
N PRO A 58 3.88 3.24 38.58
CA PRO A 58 4.37 4.59 38.41
C PRO A 58 5.73 4.54 37.72
N TYR A 59 5.77 4.84 36.42
CA TYR A 59 7.03 5.12 35.74
C TYR A 59 7.10 6.62 35.44
N ALA A 60 8.01 7.24 36.18
CA ALA A 60 8.43 8.62 36.10
C ALA A 60 8.87 9.01 34.68
N PRO A 61 8.78 10.30 34.31
CA PRO A 61 9.29 10.80 33.05
C PRO A 61 10.82 10.79 33.05
N PRO A 62 11.48 10.33 31.97
CA PRO A 62 12.87 10.71 31.73
C PRO A 62 12.94 12.16 31.28
N ALA A 63 13.75 12.92 32.01
CA ALA A 63 14.08 14.30 31.77
C ALA A 63 14.90 14.51 30.48
N GLU A 64 14.69 15.70 29.92
CA GLU A 64 15.65 16.57 29.23
C GLU A 64 16.26 16.19 27.87
N ALA A 65 16.17 17.16 26.97
CA ALA A 65 16.77 17.20 25.65
C ALA A 65 18.29 17.44 25.71
N PRO A 66 19.02 17.07 24.64
CA PRO A 66 20.20 17.82 24.24
C PRO A 66 19.86 18.70 23.03
N ALA A 67 20.26 19.95 23.18
CA ALA A 67 20.26 21.00 22.20
C ALA A 67 21.02 20.65 20.91
N HIS A 68 20.58 21.30 19.84
CA HIS A 68 21.31 21.50 18.60
C HIS A 68 22.74 21.97 18.87
N ALA A 69 23.73 21.25 18.35
CA ALA A 69 25.05 21.81 18.08
C ALA A 69 25.20 21.93 16.55
N PRO A 70 25.53 23.13 16.02
CA PRO A 70 25.69 23.33 14.57
C PRO A 70 27.00 22.68 14.07
N PRO A 71 27.07 22.30 12.78
CA PRO A 71 28.34 21.93 12.17
C PRO A 71 29.26 23.17 12.08
N VAL A 72 30.47 22.99 12.60
CA VAL A 72 31.58 23.95 12.58
C VAL A 72 32.00 24.21 11.12
N MET A 73 31.96 25.47 10.69
CA MET A 73 32.64 25.90 9.46
C MET A 73 34.11 26.21 9.76
N PRO A 74 35.08 25.71 8.98
CA PRO A 74 36.47 26.16 9.11
C PRO A 74 36.67 27.54 8.44
N PRO A 75 37.39 28.49 9.07
CA PRO A 75 37.89 29.68 8.38
C PRO A 75 39.22 29.31 7.72
N SER A 76 39.23 29.18 6.39
CA SER A 76 40.48 29.05 5.64
C SER A 76 40.86 30.41 5.07
N ASN A 77 41.83 31.04 5.72
CA ASN A 77 42.52 32.23 5.26
C ASN A 77 43.09 31.97 3.86
N ALA A 78 42.65 32.75 2.87
CA ALA A 78 43.22 32.76 1.53
C ALA A 78 44.39 33.77 1.45
N PRO A 79 45.64 33.32 1.22
CA PRO A 79 46.71 34.20 0.76
C PRO A 79 46.65 34.43 -0.77
N PRO A 80 47.31 35.49 -1.28
CA PRO A 80 46.95 36.11 -2.56
C PRO A 80 47.46 35.35 -3.80
N LEU A 81 46.62 35.44 -4.85
CA LEU A 81 46.86 34.99 -6.22
C LEU A 81 48.23 35.46 -6.74
N LYS A 82 49.07 34.50 -7.15
CA LYS A 82 50.22 34.75 -8.03
C LYS A 82 49.85 34.45 -9.49
N ALA A 83 50.39 35.31 -10.35
CA ALA A 83 50.06 35.57 -11.75
C ALA A 83 50.13 34.34 -12.70
N PRO A 84 49.46 34.42 -13.88
CA PRO A 84 49.44 33.34 -14.85
C PRO A 84 50.76 33.25 -15.62
N THR A 85 51.44 32.12 -15.48
CA THR A 85 52.53 31.73 -16.38
C THR A 85 51.91 31.13 -17.64
N TYR A 86 52.21 31.73 -18.79
CA TYR A 86 51.82 31.23 -20.11
C TYR A 86 52.37 29.82 -20.33
N ALA A 87 51.46 28.84 -20.39
CA ALA A 87 51.81 27.47 -20.79
C ALA A 87 51.91 27.40 -22.33
N PRO A 88 52.93 26.71 -22.88
CA PRO A 88 53.11 26.49 -24.32
C PRO A 88 51.97 25.63 -24.92
N PRO A 89 51.78 25.64 -26.26
CA PRO A 89 50.64 25.01 -26.91
C PRO A 89 50.57 23.49 -26.64
N PRO A 90 49.35 22.91 -26.50
CA PRO A 90 49.19 21.50 -26.23
C PRO A 90 49.69 20.66 -27.40
N LYS A 91 50.61 19.75 -27.10
CA LYS A 91 50.95 18.64 -27.99
C LYS A 91 49.71 17.76 -28.22
N ALA A 92 49.68 17.16 -29.41
CA ALA A 92 48.62 16.37 -30.01
C ALA A 92 47.73 15.58 -29.01
N THR A 93 46.43 15.76 -29.21
CA THR A 93 45.29 15.11 -28.55
C THR A 93 45.50 13.61 -28.32
N ALA A 94 45.45 13.22 -27.05
CA ALA A 94 45.15 11.84 -26.67
C ALA A 94 43.76 11.44 -27.20
N PRO A 95 43.52 10.15 -27.50
CA PRO A 95 42.18 9.65 -27.82
C PRO A 95 41.23 9.95 -26.66
N VAL A 96 40.14 10.65 -26.95
CA VAL A 96 39.06 10.89 -25.98
C VAL A 96 38.51 9.52 -25.57
N PRO A 97 38.51 9.17 -24.27
CA PRO A 97 37.89 7.92 -23.82
C PRO A 97 36.40 7.92 -24.23
N PRO A 98 35.81 6.76 -24.55
CA PRO A 98 34.41 6.69 -24.93
C PRO A 98 33.54 7.38 -23.88
N LEU A 99 32.69 8.31 -24.32
CA LEU A 99 31.66 8.95 -23.49
C LEU A 99 30.88 7.84 -22.77
N GLN A 100 31.12 7.67 -21.47
CA GLN A 100 30.29 6.80 -20.66
C GLN A 100 28.86 7.35 -20.73
N PRO A 101 27.86 6.51 -21.04
CA PRO A 101 26.47 6.95 -21.01
C PRO A 101 26.15 7.52 -19.62
N PRO A 102 25.36 8.61 -19.53
CA PRO A 102 25.02 9.21 -18.25
C PRO A 102 24.39 8.13 -17.35
N ALA A 103 24.88 8.04 -16.10
CA ALA A 103 24.35 7.12 -15.11
C ALA A 103 22.80 7.27 -15.06
N PRO A 104 22.04 6.16 -14.98
CA PRO A 104 20.59 6.24 -14.86
C PRO A 104 20.23 7.18 -13.72
N ALA A 105 19.42 8.20 -14.02
CA ALA A 105 18.92 9.11 -13.00
C ALA A 105 18.31 8.30 -11.84
N PRO A 106 18.52 8.71 -10.57
CA PRO A 106 17.92 8.02 -9.44
C PRO A 106 16.40 7.97 -9.66
N VAL A 107 15.88 6.75 -9.84
CA VAL A 107 14.46 6.51 -10.07
C VAL A 107 13.74 6.92 -8.79
N LEU A 108 13.17 8.13 -8.81
CA LEU A 108 12.32 8.62 -7.74
C LEU A 108 11.20 7.60 -7.51
N PRO A 109 10.87 7.26 -6.25
CA PRO A 109 9.78 6.35 -5.97
C PRO A 109 8.49 6.87 -6.62
N PRO A 110 7.68 5.99 -7.23
CA PRO A 110 6.47 6.39 -7.94
C PRO A 110 5.56 7.17 -6.99
N ALA A 111 5.33 8.42 -7.34
CA ALA A 111 4.47 9.32 -6.60
C ALA A 111 3.00 8.91 -6.78
N VAL A 112 2.34 8.45 -5.70
CA VAL A 112 0.90 8.23 -5.71
C VAL A 112 0.19 9.58 -5.57
N ARG A 113 -0.60 9.97 -6.56
CA ARG A 113 -1.39 11.21 -6.54
C ARG A 113 -2.88 10.91 -6.57
N SER A 114 -3.25 9.78 -7.13
CA SER A 114 -4.62 9.30 -7.27
C SER A 114 -4.71 7.81 -6.93
N LYS A 115 -5.94 7.33 -6.73
CA LYS A 115 -6.21 5.91 -6.53
C LYS A 115 -5.82 5.04 -7.74
N LYS A 116 -5.78 5.61 -8.95
CA LYS A 116 -5.37 4.88 -10.16
C LYS A 116 -3.88 4.51 -10.11
N ASP A 117 -3.06 5.36 -9.52
CA ASP A 117 -1.62 5.12 -9.35
C ASP A 117 -1.35 3.96 -8.38
N CYS A 118 -2.30 3.66 -7.50
CA CYS A 118 -2.23 2.52 -6.60
C CYS A 118 -2.38 1.17 -7.32
N ILE A 119 -3.07 1.11 -8.47
CA ILE A 119 -3.37 -0.15 -9.18
C ILE A 119 -2.08 -0.93 -9.49
N PRO A 120 -1.14 -0.39 -10.30
CA PRO A 120 0.05 -1.14 -10.68
C PRO A 120 0.97 -1.44 -9.49
N LEU A 121 1.02 -0.54 -8.50
CA LEU A 121 1.84 -0.72 -7.31
C LEU A 121 1.31 -1.84 -6.42
N CYS A 122 0.00 -1.89 -6.20
CA CYS A 122 -0.64 -2.94 -5.42
C CYS A 122 -0.62 -4.30 -6.13
N ASP A 123 -0.71 -4.31 -7.46
CA ASP A 123 -0.54 -5.55 -8.23
C ASP A 123 0.87 -6.12 -8.07
N GLN A 124 1.90 -5.26 -8.14
CA GLN A 124 3.29 -5.67 -7.88
C GLN A 124 3.47 -6.16 -6.43
N ARG A 125 2.97 -5.39 -5.45
CA ARG A 125 3.04 -5.75 -4.02
C ARG A 125 2.43 -7.11 -3.72
N CYS A 126 1.31 -7.42 -4.35
CA CYS A 126 0.53 -8.62 -4.08
C CYS A 126 0.83 -9.79 -5.05
N GLN A 127 1.81 -9.64 -5.95
CA GLN A 127 2.09 -10.59 -7.03
C GLN A 127 2.35 -12.02 -6.54
N LEU A 128 3.06 -12.15 -5.42
CA LEU A 128 3.42 -13.44 -4.80
C LEU A 128 2.52 -13.81 -3.60
N HIS A 129 1.51 -13.00 -3.29
CA HIS A 129 0.61 -13.28 -2.18
C HIS A 129 -0.35 -14.42 -2.55
N SER A 130 -0.49 -15.44 -1.71
CA SER A 130 -1.37 -16.60 -1.97
C SER A 130 -2.82 -16.18 -2.25
N ARG A 131 -3.30 -15.17 -1.51
CA ARG A 131 -4.62 -14.54 -1.70
C ARG A 131 -4.52 -13.19 -2.41
N LYS A 132 -4.19 -13.19 -3.70
CA LYS A 132 -3.95 -11.95 -4.49
C LYS A 132 -5.08 -10.93 -4.39
N ARG A 133 -6.34 -11.34 -4.64
CA ARG A 133 -7.51 -10.43 -4.60
C ARG A 133 -7.68 -9.74 -3.24
N THR A 134 -7.54 -10.49 -2.16
CA THR A 134 -7.64 -9.96 -0.79
C THR A 134 -6.50 -8.99 -0.48
N CYS A 135 -5.27 -9.36 -0.86
CA CYS A 135 -4.09 -8.50 -0.72
C CYS A 135 -4.27 -7.19 -1.48
N THR A 136 -4.63 -7.24 -2.77
CA THR A 136 -4.79 -6.04 -3.61
C THR A 136 -5.87 -5.12 -3.05
N ARG A 137 -7.00 -5.67 -2.58
CA ARG A 137 -8.06 -4.85 -1.94
C ARG A 137 -7.57 -4.14 -0.68
N ALA A 138 -6.83 -4.83 0.18
CA ALA A 138 -6.25 -4.23 1.38
C ALA A 138 -5.20 -3.17 1.02
N CYS A 139 -4.28 -3.50 0.11
CA CYS A 139 -3.26 -2.58 -0.40
C CYS A 139 -3.89 -1.30 -0.96
N MET A 140 -4.93 -1.41 -1.79
CA MET A 140 -5.60 -0.27 -2.41
C MET A 140 -6.23 0.66 -1.37
N THR A 141 -6.79 0.10 -0.30
CA THR A 141 -7.32 0.89 0.82
C THR A 141 -6.19 1.64 1.55
N CYS A 142 -5.06 0.97 1.77
CA CYS A 142 -3.91 1.57 2.43
C CYS A 142 -3.24 2.64 1.55
N CYS A 143 -3.09 2.38 0.26
CA CYS A 143 -2.51 3.28 -0.71
C CYS A 143 -3.37 4.53 -0.89
N ASP A 144 -4.69 4.39 -0.99
CA ASP A 144 -5.56 5.55 -1.14
C ASP A 144 -5.54 6.44 0.11
N ARG A 145 -5.37 5.87 1.31
CA ARG A 145 -5.24 6.65 2.54
C ARG A 145 -3.85 7.27 2.71
N CYS A 146 -2.79 6.50 2.49
CA CYS A 146 -1.41 6.88 2.81
C CYS A 146 -0.62 7.44 1.64
N LYS A 147 -1.18 7.39 0.43
CA LYS A 147 -0.54 7.79 -0.83
C LYS A 147 0.86 7.17 -1.01
N CYS A 148 0.99 5.91 -0.62
CA CYS A 148 2.25 5.15 -0.69
C CYS A 148 1.98 3.65 -0.72
N VAL A 149 2.75 2.92 -1.54
CA VAL A 149 2.85 1.45 -1.52
C VAL A 149 4.34 1.11 -1.38
N PRO A 150 4.73 0.29 -0.40
CA PRO A 150 6.15 0.04 -0.20
C PRO A 150 6.68 -0.94 -1.27
N PRO A 151 7.94 -0.79 -1.69
CA PRO A 151 8.50 -1.56 -2.80
C PRO A 151 8.64 -3.04 -2.47
N GLY A 152 8.61 -3.87 -3.52
CA GLY A 152 8.74 -5.32 -3.42
C GLY A 152 7.43 -6.02 -3.03
N THR A 153 7.47 -7.33 -2.86
CA THR A 153 6.30 -8.17 -2.55
C THR A 153 6.14 -8.45 -1.06
N PHE A 154 7.13 -8.07 -0.25
CA PHE A 154 7.17 -8.30 1.19
C PHE A 154 8.03 -7.24 1.90
N GLY A 155 7.77 -7.01 3.19
CA GLY A 155 8.53 -6.09 4.03
C GLY A 155 8.46 -4.64 3.57
N ASN A 156 9.51 -3.86 3.87
CA ASN A 156 9.68 -2.46 3.47
C ASN A 156 8.56 -1.50 3.92
N ARG A 157 7.71 -1.91 4.88
CA ARG A 157 6.49 -1.17 5.26
C ARG A 157 6.85 0.21 5.84
N GLU A 158 7.98 0.30 6.51
CA GLU A 158 8.56 1.53 7.08
C GLU A 158 8.86 2.61 6.03
N LYS A 159 9.05 2.24 4.74
CA LYS A 159 9.24 3.21 3.66
C LYS A 159 8.00 4.07 3.38
N CYS A 160 6.82 3.60 3.78
CA CYS A 160 5.57 4.36 3.71
C CYS A 160 5.16 4.99 5.06
N GLY A 161 6.04 4.93 6.06
CA GLY A 161 5.84 5.52 7.37
C GLY A 161 4.67 4.94 8.16
N LYS A 162 4.32 5.64 9.24
CA LYS A 162 3.35 5.18 10.24
C LYS A 162 1.95 4.94 9.69
N CYS A 163 1.52 5.72 8.69
CA CYS A 163 0.20 5.55 8.08
C CYS A 163 0.01 4.12 7.56
N TYR A 164 1.01 3.56 6.87
CA TYR A 164 0.93 2.21 6.30
C TYR A 164 1.23 1.13 7.35
N THR A 165 2.15 1.39 8.29
CA THR A 165 2.56 0.40 9.31
C THR A 165 1.52 0.21 10.40
N ASP A 166 0.88 1.29 10.85
CA ASP A 166 0.09 1.34 12.10
C ASP A 166 -1.42 1.18 11.82
N MET A 167 -1.82 1.09 10.56
CA MET A 167 -3.21 0.81 10.19
C MET A 167 -3.62 -0.60 10.63
N THR A 168 -4.66 -0.67 11.46
CA THR A 168 -5.22 -1.93 11.96
C THR A 168 -6.64 -2.17 11.45
N THR A 169 -7.04 -3.44 11.50
CA THR A 169 -8.42 -3.88 11.35
C THR A 169 -9.14 -3.83 12.69
N HIS A 170 -10.46 -4.03 12.73
CA HIS A 170 -11.22 -4.10 13.98
C HIS A 170 -10.70 -5.18 14.97
N GLY A 171 -10.01 -6.21 14.48
CA GLY A 171 -9.40 -7.25 15.31
C GLY A 171 -7.95 -6.96 15.72
N ASN A 172 -7.53 -5.68 15.78
CA ASN A 172 -6.16 -5.25 16.14
C ASN A 172 -5.03 -5.90 15.33
N ARG A 173 -5.31 -6.41 14.13
CA ARG A 173 -4.29 -6.92 13.21
C ARG A 173 -3.91 -5.88 12.18
N TYR A 174 -2.64 -5.84 11.80
CA TYR A 174 -2.15 -4.99 10.72
C TYR A 174 -2.97 -5.21 9.44
N LYS A 175 -3.48 -4.13 8.89
CA LYS A 175 -4.38 -4.14 7.75
C LYS A 175 -3.62 -4.20 6.42
N CYS A 176 -2.51 -3.48 6.32
CA CYS A 176 -1.79 -3.30 5.06
C CYS A 176 -0.79 -4.44 4.83
N PRO A 177 -0.73 -4.99 3.59
CA PRO A 177 0.16 -6.10 3.25
C PRO A 177 1.63 -5.69 3.22
#